data_AF-A0A7W0KDG0-F1
#
_entry.id   AF-A0A7W0KDG0-F1
#
_cell.length_a   1.000
_cell.length_b   1.000
_cell.length_c   1.000
_cell.angle_alpha   90.00
_cell.angle_beta   90.00
_cell.angle_gamma   90.00
#
_symmetry.space_group_name_H-M   'P 1'
#
loop_
_entity.id
_entity.type
_entity.pdbx_description
1 polymer ?
#
loop_
_entity_poly.entity_id
_entity_poly.type
_entity_poly.pdbx_seq_one_letter_code
_entity_poly.pdbx_strand_id
1 'polypeptide(L)'
;MVGHPGGHEDLPIGGSSYACERSDSTLFMDVAVVHRHGIALAGPSVEESFGIVDPRLVLNACAENVRVWARRDVFHDPASGLLTACRAWMYLDEGILVSKPEAGTWASSKLEDSSLVDAALARRSGDNSRCLADADVNEFCNRVLRLLENHVADS
;
A
#
# COMPACT_ATOMS: atom_id res chain seq x y z
N MET A 1 1.86 40.89 -50.68
CA MET A 1 3.07 40.54 -49.92
C MET A 1 2.92 41.17 -48.54
N VAL A 2 3.01 40.36 -47.48
CA VAL A 2 3.13 40.73 -46.06
C VAL A 2 1.86 41.37 -45.45
N GLY A 3 1.31 40.97 -44.31
CA GLY A 3 1.67 40.00 -43.28
C GLY A 3 0.81 40.35 -42.05
N HIS A 4 0.06 39.40 -41.52
CA HIS A 4 -0.61 39.52 -40.22
C HIS A 4 0.44 39.33 -39.11
N PRO A 5 0.61 40.24 -38.15
CA PRO A 5 1.33 39.90 -36.93
C PRO A 5 0.32 39.36 -35.91
N GLY A 6 0.41 38.04 -35.67
CA GLY A 6 -0.13 37.42 -34.47
C GLY A 6 0.71 37.84 -33.27
N GLY A 7 0.04 38.32 -32.22
CA GLY A 7 0.60 38.43 -30.88
C GLY A 7 -0.03 37.36 -30.00
N HIS A 8 0.62 36.20 -29.91
CA HIS A 8 0.42 35.32 -28.77
C HIS A 8 1.38 35.81 -27.70
N GLU A 9 0.82 36.33 -26.62
CA GLU A 9 1.56 36.73 -25.43
C GLU A 9 2.17 35.48 -24.78
N ASP A 10 3.50 35.43 -24.74
CA ASP A 10 4.28 34.44 -24.01
C ASP A 10 4.07 34.63 -22.50
N LEU A 11 3.24 33.79 -21.91
CA LEU A 11 3.18 33.62 -20.46
C LEU A 11 4.42 32.84 -19.99
N PRO A 12 5.15 33.32 -18.97
CA PRO A 12 6.35 32.64 -18.50
C PRO A 12 5.97 31.29 -17.90
N ILE A 13 6.62 30.24 -18.41
CA ILE A 13 6.54 28.87 -17.88
C ILE A 13 7.12 28.93 -16.46
N GLY A 14 6.22 29.05 -15.48
CA GLY A 14 6.56 28.96 -14.07
C GLY A 14 7.26 27.63 -13.83
N GLY A 15 8.51 27.71 -13.37
CA GLY A 15 9.25 26.55 -12.88
C GLY A 15 8.51 25.93 -11.71
N SER A 16 7.63 24.98 -11.99
CA SER A 16 7.17 24.04 -11.00
C SER A 16 8.37 23.18 -10.64
N SER A 17 9.03 23.55 -9.54
CA SER A 17 9.90 22.65 -8.82
C SER A 17 9.05 21.44 -8.43
N TYR A 18 9.09 20.40 -9.27
CA TYR A 18 8.72 19.06 -8.87
C TYR A 18 9.79 18.62 -7.88
N ALA A 19 9.68 19.10 -6.64
CA ALA A 19 10.37 18.52 -5.51
C ALA A 19 9.84 17.09 -5.37
N CYS A 20 10.46 16.19 -6.11
CA CYS A 20 10.32 14.75 -6.02
C CYS A 20 11.04 14.30 -4.72
N GLU A 21 10.54 14.77 -3.59
CA GLU A 21 11.05 14.43 -2.26
C GLU A 21 9.94 13.78 -1.39
N ARG A 22 9.10 12.98 -2.03
CA ARG A 22 8.55 11.80 -1.38
C ARG A 22 8.81 10.62 -2.29
N SER A 23 9.77 9.79 -1.91
CA SER A 23 9.82 8.42 -2.42
C SER A 23 8.51 7.77 -2.02
N ASP A 24 7.62 7.57 -2.99
CA ASP A 24 6.41 6.80 -2.76
C ASP A 24 6.83 5.34 -2.65
N SER A 25 7.20 4.93 -1.43
CA SER A 25 7.60 3.55 -1.16
C SER A 25 6.51 2.55 -1.58
N THR A 26 5.25 2.99 -1.69
CA THR A 26 4.17 2.13 -2.16
C THR A 26 4.30 1.72 -3.62
N LEU A 27 5.08 2.43 -4.43
CA LEU A 27 5.41 2.03 -5.80
C LEU A 27 6.11 0.66 -5.85
N PHE A 28 6.97 0.35 -4.89
CA PHE A 28 7.64 -0.96 -4.83
C PHE A 28 6.64 -2.10 -4.61
N MET A 29 5.62 -1.85 -3.78
CA MET A 29 4.52 -2.79 -3.57
C MET A 29 3.66 -2.93 -4.84
N ASP A 30 3.35 -1.84 -5.52
CA ASP A 30 2.52 -1.87 -6.72
C ASP A 30 3.22 -2.61 -7.86
N VAL A 31 4.51 -2.33 -8.09
CA VAL A 31 5.31 -3.06 -9.10
C VAL A 31 5.39 -4.55 -8.75
N ALA A 32 5.60 -4.91 -7.47
CA ALA A 32 5.61 -6.31 -7.04
C ALA A 32 4.26 -7.02 -7.26
N VAL A 33 3.12 -6.35 -7.04
CA VAL A 33 1.78 -6.90 -7.34
C VAL A 33 1.58 -7.06 -8.84
N VAL A 34 1.91 -6.03 -9.63
CA VAL A 34 1.70 -6.04 -11.09
C VAL A 34 2.56 -7.11 -11.76
N HIS A 35 3.78 -7.37 -11.30
CA HIS A 35 4.59 -8.50 -11.78
C HIS A 35 3.91 -9.87 -11.62
N ARG A 36 2.99 -10.01 -10.67
CA ARG A 36 2.34 -11.30 -10.37
C ARG A 36 0.93 -11.40 -10.93
N HIS A 37 0.21 -10.29 -10.97
CA HIS A 37 -1.23 -10.26 -11.26
C HIS A 37 -1.62 -9.25 -12.34
N GLY A 38 -0.66 -8.49 -12.86
CA GLY A 38 -0.89 -7.45 -13.87
C GLY A 38 -1.29 -8.04 -15.23
N ILE A 39 -2.18 -7.32 -15.92
CA ILE A 39 -2.54 -7.61 -17.31
C ILE A 39 -2.23 -6.36 -18.13
N ALA A 40 -1.35 -6.48 -19.12
CA ALA A 40 -1.04 -5.40 -20.03
C ALA A 40 -2.23 -5.14 -20.97
N LEU A 41 -2.87 -3.98 -20.81
CA LEU A 41 -3.97 -3.56 -21.68
C LEU A 41 -3.47 -2.91 -22.97
N ALA A 42 -2.29 -2.29 -22.92
CA ALA A 42 -1.60 -1.69 -24.06
C ALA A 42 -0.10 -1.60 -23.77
N GLY A 43 0.73 -1.69 -24.82
CA GLY A 43 2.18 -1.60 -24.70
C GLY A 43 2.85 -2.90 -24.24
N PRO A 44 4.14 -2.82 -23.85
CA PRO A 44 4.93 -3.96 -23.40
C PRO A 44 4.43 -4.53 -22.06
N SER A 45 4.81 -5.76 -21.75
CA SER A 45 4.44 -6.39 -20.48
C SER A 45 5.15 -5.74 -19.28
N VAL A 46 4.75 -6.10 -18.06
CA VAL A 46 5.43 -5.60 -16.84
C VAL A 46 6.88 -6.08 -16.77
N GLU A 47 7.18 -7.29 -17.23
CA GLU A 47 8.53 -7.87 -17.28
C GLU A 47 9.46 -7.13 -18.26
N GLU A 48 8.88 -6.57 -19.33
CA GLU A 48 9.61 -5.76 -20.29
C GLU A 48 9.78 -4.29 -19.84
N SER A 49 8.91 -3.83 -18.93
CA SER A 49 8.85 -2.43 -18.49
C SER A 49 9.56 -2.17 -17.17
N PHE A 50 9.52 -3.12 -16.25
CA PHE A 50 10.05 -3.00 -14.89
C PHE A 50 10.91 -4.20 -14.54
N GLY A 51 11.99 -3.94 -13.79
CA GLY A 51 12.79 -4.99 -13.18
C GLY A 51 12.09 -5.58 -11.94
N ILE A 52 12.47 -6.82 -11.60
CA ILE A 52 12.01 -7.46 -10.36
C ILE A 52 12.45 -6.61 -9.16
N VAL A 53 11.50 -6.29 -8.29
CA VAL A 53 11.75 -5.50 -7.08
C VAL A 53 12.48 -6.36 -6.04
N ASP A 54 13.54 -5.81 -5.45
CA ASP A 54 14.22 -6.44 -4.31
C ASP A 54 13.22 -6.65 -3.15
N PRO A 55 13.07 -7.88 -2.62
CA PRO A 55 12.18 -8.15 -1.49
C PRO A 55 12.39 -7.24 -0.28
N ARG A 56 13.61 -6.76 -0.03
CA ARG A 56 13.92 -5.82 1.06
C ARG A 56 13.27 -4.46 0.84
N LEU A 57 13.19 -3.99 -0.41
CA LEU A 57 12.50 -2.74 -0.74
C LEU A 57 10.99 -2.88 -0.55
N VAL A 58 10.41 -4.04 -0.88
CA VAL A 58 8.99 -4.31 -0.65
C VAL A 58 8.67 -4.43 0.85
N LEU A 59 9.53 -5.07 1.65
CA LEU A 59 9.38 -5.12 3.11
C LEU A 59 9.46 -3.73 3.75
N ASN A 60 10.43 -2.90 3.32
CA ASN A 60 10.54 -1.51 3.79
C ASN A 60 9.30 -0.68 3.44
N ALA A 61 8.78 -0.85 2.22
CA ALA A 61 7.54 -0.22 1.78
C ALA A 61 6.33 -0.68 2.59
N CYS A 62 6.25 -1.97 2.91
CA CYS A 62 5.22 -2.53 3.79
C CYS A 62 5.28 -1.90 5.19
N ALA A 63 6.47 -1.82 5.79
CA ALA A 63 6.67 -1.22 7.10
C ALA A 63 6.28 0.26 7.12
N GLU A 64 6.68 1.03 6.10
CA GLU A 64 6.30 2.45 6.03
C GLU A 64 4.80 2.64 5.85
N ASN A 65 4.16 1.83 5.00
CA ASN A 65 2.72 1.90 4.82
C ASN A 65 1.97 1.57 6.11
N VAL A 66 2.36 0.53 6.85
CA VAL A 66 1.76 0.20 8.15
C VAL A 66 2.03 1.31 9.17
N ARG A 67 3.23 1.90 9.19
CA ARG A 67 3.58 3.01 10.09
C ARG A 67 2.68 4.23 9.88
N VAL A 68 2.31 4.54 8.65
CA VAL A 68 1.34 5.63 8.35
C VAL A 68 -0.01 5.37 9.02
N TRP A 69 -0.47 4.12 9.06
CA TRP A 69 -1.71 3.75 9.74
C TRP A 69 -1.56 3.72 11.27
N ALA A 70 -0.45 3.18 11.78
CA ALA A 70 -0.19 3.07 13.23
C ALA A 70 0.00 4.44 13.92
N ARG A 71 0.34 5.49 13.18
CA ARG A 71 0.45 6.86 13.71
C ARG A 71 -0.88 7.59 13.84
N ARG A 72 -1.99 6.97 13.44
CA ARG A 72 -3.31 7.60 13.49
C ARG A 72 -3.98 7.29 14.82
N ASP A 73 -4.42 8.35 15.49
CA ASP A 73 -5.25 8.23 16.69
C ASP A 73 -6.72 7.96 16.34
N VAL A 74 -7.15 8.38 15.14
CA VAL A 74 -8.52 8.20 14.63
C VAL A 74 -8.48 7.71 13.18
N PHE A 75 -9.24 6.66 12.88
CA PHE A 75 -9.31 6.08 11.55
C PHE A 75 -10.59 6.50 10.83
N HIS A 76 -10.43 7.16 9.68
CA HIS A 76 -11.56 7.37 8.76
C HIS A 76 -12.02 6.07 8.09
N ASP A 77 -11.09 5.12 7.92
CA ASP A 77 -11.33 3.77 7.41
C ASP A 77 -10.48 2.75 8.20
N PRO A 78 -10.97 2.30 9.38
CA PRO A 78 -10.26 1.33 10.22
C PRO A 78 -10.05 -0.01 9.51
N ALA A 79 -10.98 -0.42 8.63
CA ALA A 79 -10.85 -1.66 7.88
C ALA A 79 -9.66 -1.60 6.90
N SER A 80 -9.45 -0.47 6.22
CA SER A 80 -8.27 -0.30 5.37
C SER A 80 -6.96 -0.34 6.14
N GLY A 81 -6.90 0.22 7.35
CA GLY A 81 -5.71 0.15 8.21
C GLY A 81 -5.38 -1.30 8.56
N LEU A 82 -6.36 -2.02 9.11
CA LEU A 82 -6.20 -3.42 9.51
C LEU A 82 -5.78 -4.32 8.34
N LEU A 83 -6.46 -4.20 7.19
CA LEU A 83 -6.15 -5.03 6.01
C LEU A 83 -4.82 -4.64 5.35
N THR A 84 -4.34 -3.40 5.52
CA THR A 84 -2.99 -3.01 5.10
C THR A 84 -1.93 -3.70 5.97
N ALA A 85 -2.16 -3.75 7.29
CA ALA A 85 -1.30 -4.52 8.19
C ALA A 85 -1.33 -6.03 7.89
N CYS A 86 -2.49 -6.60 7.55
CA CYS A 86 -2.57 -8.00 7.12
C CYS A 86 -1.73 -8.28 5.87
N ARG A 87 -1.75 -7.39 4.86
CA ARG A 87 -0.89 -7.52 3.66
C ARG A 87 0.58 -7.52 4.00
N ALA A 88 1.02 -6.61 4.86
CA ALA A 88 2.41 -6.52 5.27
C ALA A 88 2.85 -7.76 6.05
N TRP A 89 1.99 -8.29 6.93
CA TRP A 89 2.26 -9.52 7.66
C TRP A 89 2.35 -10.73 6.73
N MET A 90 1.45 -10.86 5.75
CA MET A 90 1.51 -11.94 4.77
C MET A 90 2.78 -11.87 3.92
N TYR A 91 3.20 -10.67 3.52
CA TYR A 91 4.43 -10.51 2.76
C TYR A 91 5.65 -10.92 3.58
N LEU A 92 5.67 -10.59 4.87
CA LEU A 92 6.73 -11.01 5.79
C LEU A 92 6.78 -12.54 5.96
N ASP A 93 5.64 -13.21 6.09
CA ASP A 93 5.56 -14.65 6.35
C ASP A 93 5.78 -15.51 5.10
N GLU A 94 5.13 -15.13 3.98
CA GLU A 94 5.04 -15.96 2.78
C GLU A 94 5.88 -15.41 1.61
N GLY A 95 6.37 -14.17 1.69
CA GLY A 95 7.07 -13.49 0.57
C GLY A 95 6.15 -13.10 -0.58
N ILE A 96 4.82 -13.09 -0.36
CA ILE A 96 3.81 -12.88 -1.40
C ILE A 96 2.96 -11.66 -1.08
N LEU A 97 2.91 -10.72 -2.03
CA LEU A 97 2.06 -9.54 -1.92
C LEU A 97 0.77 -9.76 -2.70
N VAL A 98 -0.36 -9.78 -1.98
CA VAL A 98 -1.71 -10.01 -2.53
C VAL A 98 -2.62 -8.80 -2.30
N SER A 99 -3.88 -8.89 -2.72
CA SER A 99 -4.88 -7.86 -2.40
C SER A 99 -5.23 -7.80 -0.91
N LYS A 100 -5.85 -6.69 -0.47
CA LYS A 100 -6.26 -6.50 0.94
C LYS A 100 -7.17 -7.62 1.47
N PRO A 101 -8.24 -8.07 0.76
CA PRO A 101 -9.08 -9.16 1.22
C PRO A 101 -8.36 -10.50 1.30
N GLU A 102 -7.54 -10.82 0.30
CA GLU A 102 -6.81 -12.09 0.28
C GLU A 102 -5.88 -12.19 1.49
N ALA A 103 -5.16 -11.11 1.80
CA ALA A 103 -4.33 -11.05 2.99
C ALA A 103 -5.14 -11.09 4.28
N GLY A 104 -6.32 -10.48 4.31
CA GLY A 104 -7.24 -10.57 5.46
C GLY A 104 -7.69 -12.01 5.69
N THR A 105 -8.17 -12.71 4.65
CA THR A 105 -8.58 -14.11 4.75
C THR A 105 -7.44 -15.01 5.21
N TRP A 106 -6.23 -14.79 4.68
CA TRP A 106 -5.03 -15.49 5.14
C TRP A 106 -4.75 -15.22 6.63
N ALA A 107 -4.81 -13.95 7.05
CA ALA A 107 -4.55 -13.57 8.44
C ALA A 107 -5.58 -14.17 9.40
N SER A 108 -6.88 -14.18 9.03
CA SER A 108 -7.93 -14.85 9.81
C SER A 108 -7.62 -16.33 10.04
N SER A 109 -7.00 -17.02 9.08
CA SER A 109 -6.61 -18.43 9.23
C SER A 109 -5.41 -18.68 10.16
N LYS A 110 -4.62 -17.64 10.46
CA LYS A 110 -3.40 -17.71 11.28
C LYS A 110 -3.65 -17.27 12.73
N LEU A 111 -4.78 -16.61 13.02
CA LEU A 111 -5.12 -16.08 14.33
C LEU A 111 -6.00 -17.06 15.10
N GLU A 112 -5.78 -17.17 16.41
CA GLU A 112 -6.69 -17.88 17.32
C GLU A 112 -8.03 -17.14 17.44
N ASP A 113 -7.98 -15.80 17.48
CA ASP A 113 -9.15 -14.92 17.37
C ASP A 113 -9.04 -14.06 16.10
N SER A 114 -9.87 -14.39 15.10
CA SER A 114 -9.97 -13.68 13.83
C SER A 114 -11.03 -12.59 13.81
N SER A 115 -11.76 -12.35 14.91
CA SER A 115 -12.97 -11.52 14.92
C SER A 115 -12.74 -10.10 14.38
N LEU A 116 -11.60 -9.48 14.73
CA LEU A 116 -11.20 -8.17 14.26
C LEU A 116 -10.95 -8.14 12.74
N VAL A 117 -10.26 -9.16 12.21
CA VAL A 117 -9.98 -9.28 10.77
C VAL A 117 -11.25 -9.57 9.98
N ASP A 118 -12.10 -10.45 10.51
CA ASP A 118 -13.39 -10.79 9.90
C ASP A 118 -14.33 -9.57 9.87
N ALA A 119 -14.29 -8.71 10.90
CA ALA A 119 -15.01 -7.45 10.89
C ALA A 119 -14.50 -6.47 9.83
N ALA A 120 -13.19 -6.39 9.59
CA ALA A 120 -12.63 -5.58 8.51
C ALA A 120 -12.98 -6.11 7.12
N LEU A 121 -12.98 -7.43 6.93
CA LEU A 121 -13.42 -8.07 5.69
C LEU A 121 -14.91 -7.80 5.42
N ALA A 122 -15.76 -7.97 6.43
CA ALA A 122 -17.19 -7.69 6.34
C ALA A 122 -17.43 -6.22 5.93
N ARG A 123 -16.76 -5.28 6.60
CA ARG A 123 -16.86 -3.85 6.30
C ARG A 123 -16.43 -3.51 4.88
N ARG A 124 -15.36 -4.13 4.38
CA ARG A 124 -14.90 -3.94 3.00
C ARG A 124 -15.88 -4.51 1.96
N SER A 125 -16.66 -5.52 2.33
CA SER A 125 -17.75 -6.05 1.48
C SER A 125 -19.05 -5.24 1.55
N GLY A 126 -19.08 -4.18 2.37
CA GLY A 126 -20.23 -3.28 2.55
C GLY A 126 -21.05 -3.55 3.80
N ASP A 127 -20.71 -4.57 4.60
CA ASP A 127 -21.38 -4.88 5.86
C ASP A 127 -20.77 -4.08 7.02
N ASN A 128 -21.47 -3.01 7.42
CA ASN A 128 -21.07 -2.15 8.53
C ASN A 128 -21.68 -2.54 9.88
N SER A 129 -22.25 -3.76 10.01
CA SER A 129 -22.89 -4.21 11.25
C SER A 129 -21.92 -4.45 12.40
N ARG A 130 -20.63 -4.67 12.08
CA ARG A 130 -19.58 -4.98 13.06
C ARG A 130 -18.77 -3.73 13.41
N CYS A 131 -18.50 -3.57 14.70
CA CYS A 131 -17.65 -2.48 15.19
C CYS A 131 -16.17 -2.80 14.95
N LEU A 132 -15.41 -1.79 14.55
CA LEU A 132 -13.95 -1.80 14.53
C LEU A 132 -13.51 -0.64 15.39
N ALA A 133 -13.01 -0.91 16.59
CA ALA A 133 -12.48 0.13 17.44
C ALA A 133 -11.10 0.55 16.94
N ASP A 134 -10.88 1.86 16.85
CA ASP A 134 -9.61 2.43 16.40
C ASP A 134 -8.42 1.95 17.25
N ALA A 135 -8.64 1.74 18.55
CA ALA A 135 -7.63 1.20 19.46
C ALA A 135 -7.17 -0.23 19.06
N ASP A 136 -8.10 -1.12 18.75
CA ASP A 136 -7.80 -2.51 18.37
C ASP A 136 -7.07 -2.57 17.02
N VAL A 137 -7.50 -1.73 16.07
CA VAL A 137 -6.83 -1.60 14.77
C VAL A 137 -5.43 -1.06 14.94
N ASN A 138 -5.24 -0.04 15.78
CA ASN A 138 -3.94 0.54 16.04
C ASN A 138 -3.01 -0.47 16.75
N GLU A 139 -3.52 -1.21 17.74
CA GLU A 139 -2.76 -2.27 18.40
C GLU A 139 -2.28 -3.33 17.41
N PHE A 140 -3.17 -3.78 16.52
CA PHE A 140 -2.82 -4.74 15.47
C PHE A 140 -1.75 -4.18 14.52
N CYS A 141 -1.91 -2.94 14.04
CA CYS A 141 -0.92 -2.28 13.18
C CYS A 141 0.44 -2.20 13.86
N ASN A 142 0.49 -1.80 15.13
CA ASN A 142 1.72 -1.72 15.91
C ASN A 142 2.36 -3.10 16.14
N ARG A 143 1.55 -4.15 16.34
CA ARG A 143 2.07 -5.52 16.45
C ARG A 143 2.77 -5.95 15.16
N VAL A 144 2.13 -5.74 14.02
CA VAL A 144 2.72 -6.08 12.71
C VAL A 144 3.97 -5.24 12.44
N LEU A 145 3.95 -3.95 12.78
CA LEU A 145 5.11 -3.08 12.60
C LEU A 145 6.34 -3.60 13.37
N ARG A 146 6.16 -4.03 14.63
CA ARG A 146 7.25 -4.64 15.41
C ARG A 146 7.79 -5.92 14.77
N LEU A 147 6.93 -6.76 14.19
CA LEU A 147 7.37 -7.97 13.48
C LEU A 147 8.25 -7.62 12.27
N LEU A 148 7.84 -6.62 11.49
CA LEU A 148 8.59 -6.15 10.33
C LEU A 148 9.94 -5.55 10.74
N GLU A 149 9.96 -4.69 11.77
CA GLU A 149 11.17 -4.03 12.26
C GLU A 149 12.19 -5.03 12.82
N ASN A 150 11.74 -6.06 13.55
CA ASN A 150 12.61 -7.12 14.04
C ASN A 150 13.24 -7.92 12.89
N HIS A 151 12.47 -8.23 11.85
CA HIS A 151 12.98 -8.97 10.70
C HIS A 151 14.05 -8.19 9.92
N VAL A 152 13.86 -6.87 9.78
CA VAL A 152 14.85 -5.99 9.14
C VAL A 152 16.13 -5.88 9.98
N ALA A 153 16.03 -5.96 11.32
CA ALA A 153 17.21 -5.94 12.19
C ALA A 153 18.04 -7.23 12.12
N ASP A 154 17.40 -8.37 11.85
CA ASP A 154 18.02 -9.69 11.78
C ASP A 154 18.59 -10.06 10.39
N SER A 155 18.36 -9.23 9.36
CA SER A 155 18.70 -9.48 7.94
C SER A 155 19.84 -8.61 7.41
#